data_AF-A0A945CFP9-F1
#
_entry.id   AF-A0A945CFP9-F1
#
_cell.length_a   1.000
_cell.length_b   1.000
_cell.length_c   1.000
_cell.angle_alpha   90.00
_cell.angle_beta   90.00
_cell.angle_gamma   90.00
#
_symmetry.space_group_name_H-M   'P 1'
#
loop_
_entity.id
_entity.type
_entity.pdbx_description
1 polymer ?
#
loop_
_entity_poly.entity_id
_entity_poly.type
_entity_poly.pdbx_seq_one_letter_code
_entity_poly.pdbx_strand_id
1 'polypeptide(L)'
;MNQNIDTSFTYQVAIDYEPGITRRDPSPVIKVNSLFYVWYTKATVDASGYYGSIWCATSPDGHTWTEQGEAIPTGPGNSWDSNGAFTPTTLVTSGAYYLFYTAVPKPFDNDNGGPNGT
;
A
#
# COMPACT_ATOMS: atom_id res chain seq x y z
N MET A 1 -27.52 -26.88 7.65
CA MET A 1 -27.99 -25.75 6.82
C MET A 1 -26.83 -25.36 5.92
N ASN A 2 -26.93 -25.58 4.61
CA ASN A 2 -25.95 -25.05 3.66
C ASN A 2 -26.40 -23.63 3.30
N GLN A 3 -25.68 -22.62 3.79
CA GLN A 3 -25.83 -21.25 3.32
C GLN A 3 -25.10 -21.16 1.97
N ASN A 4 -25.83 -20.87 0.89
CA ASN A 4 -25.19 -20.48 -0.36
C ASN A 4 -24.53 -19.11 -0.13
N ILE A 5 -23.20 -19.06 -0.12
CA ILE A 5 -22.46 -17.81 -0.10
C ILE A 5 -22.48 -17.26 -1.53
N ASP A 6 -23.09 -16.09 -1.71
CA ASP A 6 -23.00 -15.34 -2.96
C ASP A 6 -21.58 -14.78 -3.09
N THR A 7 -20.87 -15.20 -4.12
CA THR A 7 -19.48 -14.79 -4.42
C THR A 7 -19.41 -13.78 -5.56
N SER A 8 -20.54 -13.20 -5.99
CA SER A 8 -20.54 -12.19 -7.03
C SER A 8 -19.95 -10.85 -6.54
N PHE A 9 -19.23 -10.17 -7.43
CA PHE A 9 -18.68 -8.84 -7.16
C PHE A 9 -18.73 -7.98 -8.42
N THR A 10 -18.81 -6.67 -8.24
CA THR A 10 -18.60 -5.67 -9.28
C THR A 10 -17.37 -4.84 -8.94
N TYR A 11 -16.78 -4.21 -9.95
CA TYR A 11 -15.64 -3.32 -9.76
C TYR A 11 -15.87 -2.02 -10.51
N GLN A 12 -15.29 -0.95 -9.99
CA GLN A 12 -15.21 0.35 -10.61
C GLN A 12 -13.76 0.81 -10.57
N VAL A 13 -13.34 1.57 -11.58
CA VAL A 13 -12.03 2.22 -11.56
C VAL A 13 -12.02 3.25 -10.42
N ALA A 14 -11.15 3.03 -9.43
CA ALA A 14 -10.97 3.95 -8.31
C ALA A 14 -10.07 5.14 -8.66
N ILE A 15 -8.92 4.85 -9.29
CA ILE A 15 -7.95 5.81 -9.80
C ILE A 15 -7.61 5.38 -11.22
N ASP A 16 -7.54 6.35 -12.15
CA ASP A 16 -7.26 6.08 -13.55
C ASP A 16 -5.92 5.38 -13.75
N TYR A 17 -5.87 4.54 -14.79
CA TYR A 17 -4.63 3.90 -15.22
C TYR A 17 -3.62 4.94 -15.70
N GLU A 18 -2.37 4.77 -15.30
CA GLU A 18 -1.27 5.66 -15.65
C GLU A 18 -0.11 4.82 -16.20
N PRO A 19 0.29 4.99 -17.48
CA PRO A 19 1.37 4.22 -18.08
C PRO A 19 2.68 4.34 -17.29
N GLY A 20 3.30 3.19 -16.98
CA GLY A 20 4.56 3.16 -16.24
C GLY A 20 4.42 3.34 -14.73
N ILE A 21 3.19 3.42 -14.21
CA ILE A 21 2.90 3.47 -12.78
C ILE A 21 2.11 2.24 -12.36
N THR A 22 2.47 1.68 -11.21
CA THR A 22 1.71 0.64 -10.54
C THR A 22 1.18 1.16 -9.20
N ARG A 23 -0.05 0.77 -8.87
CA ARG A 23 -0.70 0.98 -7.57
C ARG A 23 -1.19 -0.38 -7.09
N ARG A 24 -0.71 -0.85 -5.94
CA ARG A 24 -0.94 -2.24 -5.48
C ARG A 24 -0.97 -2.34 -3.96
N ASP A 25 -1.42 -3.49 -3.48
CA ASP A 25 -1.44 -3.85 -2.06
C ASP A 25 -2.16 -2.81 -1.19
N PRO A 26 -3.44 -2.50 -1.45
CA PRO A 26 -4.17 -1.53 -0.65
C PRO A 26 -4.33 -2.03 0.79
N SER A 27 -4.16 -1.11 1.75
CA SER A 27 -4.52 -1.31 3.15
C SER A 27 -6.03 -1.53 3.31
N PRO A 28 -6.49 -1.99 4.48
CA PRO A 28 -7.89 -1.82 4.85
C PRO A 28 -8.30 -0.35 4.69
N VAL A 29 -9.49 -0.13 4.11
CA VAL A 29 -10.11 1.18 4.05
C VAL A 29 -10.59 1.55 5.45
N ILE A 30 -10.20 2.72 5.93
CA ILE A 30 -10.71 3.26 7.20
C ILE A 30 -11.53 4.51 6.93
N LYS A 31 -12.52 4.77 7.79
CA LYS A 31 -13.29 6.00 7.76
C LYS A 31 -12.90 6.87 8.96
N VAL A 32 -12.46 8.09 8.69
CA VAL A 32 -12.17 9.12 9.70
C VAL A 32 -13.15 10.26 9.47
N ASN A 33 -14.04 10.49 10.44
CA ASN A 33 -15.19 11.41 10.29
C ASN A 33 -16.03 11.04 9.05
N SER A 34 -16.12 11.94 8.06
CA SER A 34 -16.87 11.75 6.82
C SER A 34 -16.02 11.26 5.65
N LEU A 35 -14.71 11.04 5.83
CA LEU A 35 -13.78 10.74 4.74
C LEU A 35 -13.18 9.34 4.88
N PHE A 36 -13.16 8.59 3.77
CA PHE A 36 -12.50 7.31 3.65
C PHE A 36 -11.05 7.51 3.25
N TYR A 37 -10.16 6.67 3.78
CA TYR A 37 -8.73 6.66 3.52
C TYR A 37 -8.28 5.26 3.13
N VAL A 38 -7.37 5.18 2.17
CA VAL A 38 -6.65 3.97 1.80
C VAL A 38 -5.20 4.31 1.53
N TRP A 39 -4.30 3.44 1.98
CA TRP A 39 -2.88 3.51 1.64
C TRP A 39 -2.52 2.35 0.73
N TYR A 40 -1.59 2.55 -0.19
CA TYR A 40 -1.16 1.53 -1.14
C TYR A 40 0.28 1.78 -1.56
N THR A 41 0.94 0.73 -2.06
CA THR A 41 2.22 0.87 -2.74
C THR A 41 2.01 1.59 -4.07
N LYS A 42 2.77 2.65 -4.33
CA LYS A 42 2.93 3.23 -5.67
C LYS A 42 4.38 3.10 -6.12
N ALA A 43 4.58 2.67 -7.36
CA ALA A 43 5.89 2.50 -7.94
C ALA A 43 5.90 2.87 -9.42
N THR A 44 7.03 3.40 -9.89
CA THR A 44 7.34 3.39 -11.32
C THR A 44 7.72 2.00 -11.76
N VAL A 45 7.47 1.65 -13.02
CA VAL A 45 7.97 0.40 -13.61
C VAL A 45 9.49 0.48 -13.68
N ASP A 46 10.15 -0.07 -12.67
CA ASP A 46 11.58 -0.35 -12.68
C ASP A 46 11.81 -1.83 -12.98
N ALA A 47 13.03 -2.18 -13.42
CA ALA A 47 13.36 -3.57 -13.73
C ALA A 47 13.44 -4.47 -12.48
N SER A 48 13.56 -3.87 -11.28
CA SER A 48 13.72 -4.63 -10.04
C SER A 48 12.38 -5.15 -9.50
N GLY A 49 11.29 -4.40 -9.67
CA GLY A 49 10.00 -4.64 -9.02
C GLY A 49 9.98 -4.27 -7.52
N TYR A 50 11.12 -3.85 -6.98
CA TYR A 50 11.35 -3.57 -5.55
C TYR A 50 11.69 -2.10 -5.30
N TYR A 51 11.29 -1.20 -6.17
CA TYR A 51 11.21 0.23 -5.87
C TYR A 51 9.76 0.63 -5.68
N GLY A 52 9.49 1.45 -4.68
CA GLY A 52 8.15 2.00 -4.43
C GLY A 52 8.03 2.58 -3.03
N SER A 53 7.03 3.42 -2.89
CA SER A 53 6.71 4.14 -1.65
C SER A 53 5.22 4.04 -1.36
N ILE A 54 4.82 4.47 -0.17
CA ILE A 54 3.42 4.35 0.27
C ILE A 54 2.71 5.65 -0.03
N TRP A 55 1.62 5.55 -0.77
CA TRP A 55 0.77 6.67 -1.16
C TRP A 55 -0.59 6.56 -0.49
N CYS A 56 -1.28 7.70 -0.39
CA CYS A 56 -2.60 7.83 0.21
C CYS A 56 -3.61 8.33 -0.83
N ALA A 57 -4.81 7.76 -0.81
CA ALA A 57 -5.98 8.33 -1.47
C ALA A 57 -7.13 8.48 -0.48
N THR A 58 -7.99 9.46 -0.76
CA THR A 58 -9.20 9.70 0.04
C THR A 58 -10.45 9.66 -0.82
N SER A 59 -11.58 9.33 -0.19
CA SER A 59 -12.87 9.31 -0.86
C SER A 59 -13.99 9.83 0.06
N PRO A 60 -14.96 10.62 -0.43
CA PRO A 60 -16.13 11.01 0.34
C PRO A 60 -17.21 9.91 0.41
N ASP A 61 -17.20 8.97 -0.53
CA ASP A 61 -18.28 7.98 -0.74
C ASP A 61 -17.80 6.52 -0.72
N GLY A 62 -16.49 6.28 -0.71
CA GLY A 62 -15.87 4.95 -0.79
C GLY A 62 -15.75 4.41 -2.22
N HIS A 63 -16.21 5.16 -3.22
CA HIS A 63 -16.27 4.74 -4.63
C HIS A 63 -15.42 5.62 -5.54
N THR A 64 -15.46 6.94 -5.32
CA THR A 64 -14.70 7.93 -6.07
C THR A 64 -13.48 8.33 -5.25
N TRP A 65 -12.28 8.04 -5.74
CA TRP A 65 -11.05 8.25 -4.98
C TRP A 65 -10.19 9.38 -5.58
N THR A 66 -9.54 10.14 -4.71
CA THR A 66 -8.57 11.17 -5.09
C THR A 66 -7.25 10.86 -4.42
N GLU A 67 -6.21 10.59 -5.23
CA GLU A 67 -4.83 10.44 -4.77
C GLU A 67 -4.36 11.75 -4.14
N GLN A 68 -3.95 11.70 -2.87
CA GLN A 68 -3.51 12.86 -2.09
C GLN A 68 -2.01 13.10 -2.23
N GLY A 69 -1.22 12.03 -2.30
CA GLY A 69 0.23 12.09 -2.42
C GLY A 69 0.96 10.97 -1.69
N GLU A 70 2.29 11.09 -1.66
CA GLU A 70 3.19 10.20 -0.92
C GLU A 70 3.02 10.40 0.59
N ALA A 71 2.73 9.32 1.30
CA ALA A 71 2.54 9.30 2.75
C ALA A 71 3.82 8.86 3.48
N ILE A 72 4.50 7.82 2.98
CA ILE A 72 5.79 7.35 3.50
C ILE A 72 6.74 7.19 2.31
N PRO A 73 7.77 8.07 2.17
CA PRO A 73 8.81 7.90 1.16
C PRO A 73 9.74 6.73 1.52
N THR A 74 10.58 6.32 0.59
CA THR A 74 11.70 5.43 0.94
C THR A 74 12.69 6.15 1.86
N GLY A 75 13.39 5.37 2.68
CA GLY A 75 14.36 5.92 3.60
C GLY A 75 15.58 6.54 2.90
N PRO A 76 16.25 7.52 3.53
CA PRO A 76 17.45 8.13 2.97
C PRO A 76 18.67 7.20 3.03
N GLY A 77 19.56 7.30 2.03
CA GLY A 77 20.87 6.65 2.05
C GLY A 77 20.83 5.13 2.21
N ASN A 78 21.46 4.62 3.27
CA ASN A 78 21.54 3.19 3.60
C ASN A 78 20.62 2.83 4.79
N SER A 79 19.51 3.54 4.94
CA SER A 79 18.48 3.17 5.91
C SER A 79 17.85 1.81 5.57
N TRP A 80 17.20 1.23 6.57
CA TRP A 80 16.63 -0.12 6.52
C TRP A 80 15.48 -0.26 5.50
N ASP A 81 14.91 0.84 5.04
CA ASP A 81 13.84 0.94 4.04
C ASP A 81 14.26 1.75 2.80
N SER A 82 15.57 1.88 2.54
CA SER A 82 16.08 2.75 1.47
C SER A 82 15.84 2.24 0.06
N ASN A 83 15.62 0.93 -0.12
CA ASN A 83 15.30 0.34 -1.42
C ASN A 83 13.80 0.38 -1.70
N GLY A 84 12.95 0.26 -0.67
CA GLY A 84 11.50 0.30 -0.85
C GLY A 84 10.66 0.23 0.43
N ALA A 85 9.45 0.78 0.34
CA ALA A 85 8.40 0.72 1.36
C ALA A 85 7.08 0.26 0.72
N PHE A 86 6.52 -0.87 1.18
CA PHE A 86 5.46 -1.61 0.49
C PHE A 86 4.36 -2.14 1.40
N THR A 87 3.28 -2.60 0.76
CA THR A 87 2.25 -3.47 1.33
C THR A 87 1.71 -2.91 2.67
N PRO A 88 1.23 -1.65 2.65
CA PRO A 88 0.78 -1.01 3.87
C PRO A 88 -0.44 -1.74 4.48
N THR A 89 -0.49 -1.78 5.80
CA THR A 89 -1.70 -2.13 6.54
C THR A 89 -1.95 -1.15 7.67
N THR A 90 -3.22 -0.90 7.96
CA THR A 90 -3.65 0.06 8.98
C THR A 90 -4.17 -0.64 10.22
N LEU A 91 -3.85 -0.07 11.38
CA LEU A 91 -4.47 -0.42 12.66
C LEU A 91 -4.97 0.86 13.31
N VAL A 92 -6.26 0.87 13.68
CA VAL A 92 -6.87 1.96 14.45
C VAL A 92 -7.13 1.45 15.85
N THR A 93 -6.46 2.03 16.84
CA THR A 93 -6.62 1.62 18.23
C THR A 93 -6.24 2.77 19.16
N SER A 94 -6.90 2.85 20.31
CA SER A 94 -6.57 3.81 21.38
C SER A 94 -6.51 5.28 20.92
N GLY A 95 -7.36 5.66 19.97
CA GLY A 95 -7.41 7.02 19.42
C GLY A 95 -6.26 7.38 18.47
N ALA A 96 -5.44 6.39 18.08
CA ALA A 96 -4.33 6.55 17.15
C ALA A 96 -4.49 5.71 15.88
N TYR A 97 -3.78 6.14 14.84
CA TYR A 97 -3.71 5.49 13.54
C TYR A 97 -2.28 5.01 13.33
N TYR A 98 -2.11 3.72 13.12
CA TYR A 98 -0.82 3.10 12.85
C TYR A 98 -0.81 2.58 11.42
N LEU A 99 0.28 2.86 10.72
CA LEU A 99 0.55 2.34 9.39
C LEU A 99 1.78 1.45 9.49
N PHE A 100 1.59 0.17 9.24
CA PHE A 100 2.66 -0.82 9.15
C PHE A 100 2.97 -1.08 7.68
N TYR A 101 4.23 -1.38 7.37
CA TYR A 101 4.67 -1.63 6.01
C TYR A 101 5.86 -2.56 5.95
N THR A 102 6.06 -3.18 4.79
CA THR A 102 7.26 -3.94 4.47
C THR A 102 8.34 -2.98 4.01
N ALA A 103 9.52 -3.07 4.61
CA ALA A 103 10.69 -2.30 4.24
C ALA A 103 11.75 -3.17 3.58
N VAL A 104 12.47 -2.60 2.62
CA VAL A 104 13.57 -3.27 1.94
C VAL A 104 14.83 -2.40 2.00
N PRO A 105 15.96 -2.89 2.54
CA PRO A 105 17.21 -2.16 2.60
C PRO A 105 18.00 -2.23 1.28
N LYS A 106 19.04 -1.42 1.18
CA LYS A 106 20.09 -1.56 0.15
C LYS A 106 21.42 -2.01 0.80
N PRO A 107 22.11 -3.05 0.27
CA PRO A 107 21.70 -3.90 -0.85
C PRO A 107 20.48 -4.76 -0.50
N PHE A 108 19.66 -5.07 -1.50
CA PHE A 108 18.67 -6.13 -1.37
C PHE A 108 19.41 -7.47 -1.37
N ASP A 109 19.28 -8.23 -0.29
CA ASP A 109 19.81 -9.58 -0.18
C ASP A 109 18.63 -10.55 -0.14
N ASN A 110 18.39 -11.27 -1.24
CA ASN A 110 17.44 -12.37 -1.25
C ASN A 110 18.17 -13.68 -0.98
N ASP A 111 18.41 -13.98 0.29
CA ASP A 111 19.05 -15.23 0.71
C ASP A 111 18.17 -16.49 0.51
N ASN A 112 17.10 -16.40 -0.29
CA ASN A 112 16.07 -17.42 -0.52
C ASN A 112 15.38 -17.89 0.78
N GLY A 113 15.16 -16.99 1.73
CA GLY A 113 14.54 -17.32 3.01
C GLY A 113 15.51 -17.95 4.01
N GLY A 114 16.78 -17.59 3.89
CA GLY A 114 17.83 -17.93 4.82
C GLY A 114 17.71 -17.18 6.17
N PRO A 115 18.67 -17.40 7.07
CA PRO A 115 18.56 -16.96 8.47
C PRO A 115 18.66 -15.44 8.64
N ASN A 116 19.06 -14.71 7.61
CA ASN A 116 19.23 -13.26 7.69
C ASN A 116 17.94 -12.51 7.35
N GLY A 117 16.93 -13.22 6.82
CA GLY A 117 15.68 -12.61 6.35
C GLY A 117 15.87 -11.76 5.10
N THR A 118 14.76 -11.46 4.43
CA THR A 118 14.69 -10.40 3.41
C THR A 118 14.79 -9.02 4.02
#